data_AF-A0A7S2XVV8-F1
#
_entry.id   AF-A0A7S2XVV8-F1
#
_cell.length_a   1.000
_cell.length_b   1.000
_cell.length_c   1.000
_cell.angle_alpha   90.00
_cell.angle_beta   90.00
_cell.angle_gamma   90.00
#
_symmetry.space_group_name_H-M   'P 1'
#
loop_
_entity.id
_entity.type
_entity.pdbx_description
1 polymer ?
#
loop_
_entity_poly.entity_id
_entity_poly.type
_entity_poly.pdbx_seq_one_letter_code
_entity_poly.pdbx_strand_id
1 'polypeptide(L)'
;EWVDFRFEVVRRRTLHQLDKARARDHLVQGLLKALGQIDEVIELIRRSRDPASARKKLTKGGIGLSEVQAEAIVNLRLSRLTSMEEGKLKSEHKELEKTIRRLQDLMDQDEQVYDVMIEELKEIKNKHAVPRRSKILKEQGELSDEDLLSNDRSIITITNTGYIKRMPMDTFDAQNRGTRGKSGAKLTGEGRMEQVLACNDHDTLLFVSAEGIAYAVRAFQVPQGSRTAKGVPLPQVLPISGEDKVVAMLPVSEFSEEEYIILMTASGRIKRTALSAFKKVQARGLTIIGLLEGDRVQW
;
A
#
# COMPACT_ATOMS: atom_id res chain seq x y z
N GLU A 1 -17.38 -11.29 16.89
CA GLU A 1 -18.19 -12.35 16.24
C GLU A 1 -17.35 -13.54 15.76
N TRP A 2 -16.55 -13.45 14.68
CA TRP A 2 -15.77 -14.62 14.21
C TRP A 2 -14.74 -15.12 15.24
N VAL A 3 -14.06 -14.21 15.93
CA VAL A 3 -13.06 -14.55 16.96
C VAL A 3 -13.70 -15.31 18.12
N ASP A 4 -14.85 -14.83 18.60
CA ASP A 4 -15.61 -15.47 19.69
C ASP A 4 -16.07 -16.88 19.31
N PHE A 5 -16.59 -17.03 18.09
CA PHE A 5 -16.96 -18.33 17.55
C PHE A 5 -15.76 -19.28 17.48
N ARG A 6 -14.61 -18.80 16.99
CA ARG A 6 -13.41 -19.64 16.89
C ARG A 6 -12.90 -20.07 18.26
N PHE A 7 -12.92 -19.16 19.23
CA PHE A 7 -12.56 -19.44 20.61
C PHE A 7 -13.44 -20.55 21.21
N GLU A 8 -14.76 -20.46 21.04
CA GLU A 8 -15.69 -21.48 21.51
C GLU A 8 -15.43 -22.85 20.85
N VAL A 9 -15.20 -22.87 19.53
CA VAL A 9 -14.89 -24.12 18.80
C VAL A 9 -13.60 -24.76 19.31
N VAL A 10 -12.57 -23.97 19.57
CA VAL A 10 -11.30 -24.48 20.11
C VAL A 10 -11.52 -25.06 21.51
N ARG A 11 -12.25 -24.38 22.41
CA ARG A 11 -12.57 -24.92 23.73
C ARG A 11 -13.38 -26.21 23.67
N ARG A 12 -14.41 -26.28 22.83
CA ARG A 12 -15.20 -27.51 22.64
C ARG A 12 -14.34 -28.68 22.14
N ARG A 13 -13.43 -28.42 21.20
CA ARG A 13 -12.47 -29.41 20.70
C ARG A 13 -11.52 -29.88 21.80
N THR A 14 -10.96 -28.95 22.58
CA THR A 14 -10.06 -29.26 23.70
C THR A 14 -10.76 -30.08 24.76
N LEU A 15 -12.00 -29.73 25.13
CA LEU A 15 -12.82 -30.49 26.08
C LEU A 15 -13.03 -31.92 25.61
N HIS A 16 -13.40 -32.11 24.34
CA HIS A 16 -13.57 -33.45 23.76
C HIS A 16 -12.27 -34.28 23.82
N GLN A 17 -11.12 -33.66 23.52
CA GLN A 17 -9.82 -34.31 23.61
C GLN A 17 -9.44 -34.66 25.06
N LEU A 18 -9.74 -33.76 26.00
CA LEU A 18 -9.48 -33.92 27.42
C LEU A 18 -10.29 -35.10 27.99
N ASP A 19 -11.59 -35.17 27.66
CA ASP A 19 -12.46 -36.27 28.10
C ASP A 19 -12.00 -37.61 27.54
N LYS A 20 -11.60 -37.65 26.26
CA LYS A 20 -11.04 -38.84 25.63
C LYS A 20 -9.74 -39.29 26.29
N ALA A 21 -8.84 -38.34 26.59
CA ALA A 21 -7.56 -38.62 27.25
C ALA A 21 -7.78 -39.13 28.68
N ARG A 22 -8.68 -38.49 29.45
CA ARG A 22 -9.05 -38.93 30.81
C ARG A 22 -9.70 -40.32 30.83
N ALA A 23 -10.61 -40.60 29.91
CA ALA A 23 -11.22 -41.92 29.80
C ALA A 23 -10.17 -43.00 29.49
N ARG A 24 -9.21 -42.71 28.60
CA ARG A 24 -8.11 -43.62 28.30
C ARG A 24 -7.18 -43.81 29.49
N ASP A 25 -6.80 -42.72 30.17
CA ASP A 25 -5.94 -42.76 31.34
C ASP A 25 -6.58 -43.55 32.49
N HIS A 26 -7.88 -43.35 32.73
CA HIS A 26 -8.66 -44.12 33.70
C HIS A 26 -8.56 -45.64 33.43
N LEU A 27 -8.67 -46.06 32.17
CA LEU A 27 -8.49 -47.47 31.80
C LEU A 27 -7.07 -47.96 32.09
N VAL A 28 -6.05 -47.22 31.65
CA VAL A 28 -4.63 -47.58 31.83
C VAL A 28 -4.28 -47.68 33.32
N GLN A 29 -4.74 -46.75 34.16
CA GLN A 29 -4.58 -46.83 35.61
C GLN A 29 -5.19 -48.11 36.20
N GLY A 30 -6.37 -48.52 35.71
CA GLY A 30 -7.03 -49.75 36.15
C GLY A 30 -6.25 -50.99 35.76
N LEU A 31 -5.70 -51.02 34.54
CA LEU A 31 -4.84 -52.09 34.07
C LEU A 31 -3.54 -52.18 34.87
N LEU A 32 -2.88 -51.05 35.13
CA LEU A 32 -1.67 -50.99 35.95
C LEU A 32 -1.92 -51.45 37.39
N LYS A 33 -3.06 -51.05 37.98
CA LYS A 33 -3.48 -51.52 39.31
C LYS A 33 -3.71 -53.02 39.33
N ALA A 34 -4.38 -53.56 38.31
CA ALA A 34 -4.61 -54.99 38.18
C ALA A 34 -3.32 -55.79 37.98
N LEU A 35 -2.36 -55.26 37.21
CA LEU A 35 -1.04 -55.87 37.03
C LEU A 35 -0.22 -55.89 38.33
N GLY A 36 -0.35 -54.86 39.17
CA GLY A 36 0.31 -54.80 40.47
C GLY A 36 -0.23 -55.80 41.51
N GLN A 37 -1.45 -56.32 41.32
CA GLN A 37 -2.12 -57.29 42.20
C GLN A 37 -2.62 -58.51 41.43
N ILE A 38 -1.82 -58.98 40.46
CA ILE A 38 -2.29 -59.91 39.43
C ILE A 38 -2.78 -61.26 40.00
N ASP A 39 -2.12 -61.78 41.03
CA ASP A 39 -2.48 -63.06 41.64
C ASP A 39 -3.87 -63.02 42.31
N GLU A 40 -4.15 -61.93 43.05
CA GLU A 40 -5.46 -61.69 43.68
C GLU A 40 -6.56 -61.54 42.62
N VAL A 41 -6.28 -60.82 41.54
CA VAL A 41 -7.22 -60.63 40.41
C VAL A 41 -7.52 -61.96 39.72
N ILE A 42 -6.50 -62.79 39.45
CA ILE A 42 -6.68 -64.12 38.83
C ILE A 42 -7.48 -65.05 39.74
N GLU A 43 -7.19 -65.08 41.04
CA GLU A 43 -7.91 -65.92 41.99
C GLU A 43 -9.40 -65.53 42.08
N LEU A 44 -9.69 -64.23 42.12
CA LEU A 44 -11.05 -63.69 42.14
C LEU A 44 -11.82 -64.05 40.86
N ILE A 45 -11.18 -63.92 39.69
CA ILE A 45 -11.77 -64.29 38.40
C ILE A 45 -12.02 -65.80 38.35
N ARG A 46 -11.06 -66.64 38.77
CA ARG A 46 -11.19 -68.11 38.76
C ARG A 46 -12.27 -68.63 39.70
N ARG A 47 -12.53 -67.95 40.83
CA ARG A 47 -13.62 -68.26 41.78
C ARG A 47 -14.99 -67.73 41.33
N SER A 48 -15.07 -67.03 40.21
CA SER A 48 -16.32 -66.45 39.70
C SER A 48 -16.97 -67.40 38.70
N ARG A 49 -18.31 -67.50 38.75
CA ARG A 49 -19.07 -68.47 37.95
C ARG A 49 -19.15 -68.07 36.48
N ASP A 50 -19.16 -66.76 36.22
CA ASP A 50 -19.29 -66.17 34.89
C ASP A 50 -18.60 -64.77 34.83
N PRO A 51 -18.33 -64.23 33.62
CA PRO A 51 -17.69 -62.92 33.47
C PRO A 51 -18.44 -61.76 34.13
N ALA A 52 -19.77 -61.81 34.22
CA ALA A 52 -20.57 -60.75 34.84
C ALA A 52 -20.40 -60.72 36.37
N SER A 53 -20.33 -61.90 36.99
CA SER A 53 -20.04 -62.07 38.41
C SER A 53 -18.60 -61.66 38.75
N ALA A 54 -17.63 -61.91 37.87
CA ALA A 54 -16.25 -61.45 38.01
C ALA A 54 -16.17 -59.92 37.99
N ARG A 55 -16.82 -59.25 37.03
CA ARG A 55 -16.90 -57.78 36.98
C ARG A 55 -17.48 -57.19 38.27
N LYS A 56 -18.64 -57.70 38.72
CA LYS A 56 -19.28 -57.22 39.97
C LYS A 56 -18.35 -57.36 41.19
N LYS A 57 -17.60 -58.46 41.28
CA LYS A 57 -16.64 -58.68 42.37
C LYS A 57 -15.40 -57.78 42.25
N LEU A 58 -14.90 -57.50 41.05
CA LEU A 58 -13.80 -56.55 40.84
C LEU A 58 -14.20 -55.11 41.20
N THR A 59 -15.47 -54.75 40.97
CA THR A 59 -16.02 -53.42 41.33
C THR A 59 -16.33 -53.30 42.83
N LYS A 60 -16.95 -54.32 43.44
CA LYS A 60 -17.36 -54.27 44.87
C LYS A 60 -16.30 -54.79 45.84
N GLY A 61 -15.28 -55.49 45.36
CA GLY A 61 -14.18 -56.02 46.17
C GLY A 61 -13.17 -54.94 46.58
N GLY A 62 -12.20 -55.31 47.41
CA GLY A 62 -11.19 -54.40 47.97
C GLY A 62 -10.27 -53.69 46.95
N ILE A 63 -10.32 -54.08 45.67
CA ILE A 63 -9.49 -53.53 44.59
C ILE A 63 -10.07 -52.19 44.08
N GLY A 64 -11.35 -51.89 44.32
CA GLY A 64 -11.94 -50.56 44.06
C GLY A 64 -11.82 -50.07 42.61
N LEU A 65 -12.19 -50.92 41.65
CA LEU A 65 -12.14 -50.62 40.21
C LEU A 65 -13.50 -50.11 39.70
N SER A 66 -13.51 -49.22 38.71
CA SER A 66 -14.75 -48.80 38.04
C SER A 66 -15.31 -49.93 37.16
N GLU A 67 -16.59 -49.82 36.77
CA GLU A 67 -17.23 -50.83 35.92
C GLU A 67 -16.51 -51.00 34.57
N VAL A 68 -16.09 -49.88 33.97
CA VAL A 68 -15.35 -49.88 32.69
C VAL A 68 -13.95 -50.48 32.85
N GLN A 69 -13.26 -50.21 33.96
CA GLN A 69 -11.97 -50.85 34.26
C GLN A 69 -12.13 -52.35 34.48
N ALA A 70 -13.14 -52.78 35.24
CA ALA A 70 -13.40 -54.18 35.52
C ALA A 70 -13.69 -54.97 34.22
N GLU A 71 -14.44 -54.38 33.29
CA GLU A 71 -14.65 -54.96 31.96
C GLU A 71 -13.34 -55.08 31.17
N ALA A 72 -12.51 -54.04 31.16
CA ALA A 72 -11.21 -54.08 30.48
C ALA A 72 -10.28 -55.16 31.06
N ILE A 73 -10.31 -55.37 32.37
CA ILE A 73 -9.50 -56.38 33.07
C ILE A 73 -9.97 -57.80 32.75
N VAL A 74 -11.28 -58.06 32.77
CA VAL A 74 -11.83 -59.38 32.42
C VAL A 74 -11.50 -59.76 30.97
N ASN A 75 -11.39 -58.76 30.08
CA ASN A 75 -11.02 -58.95 28.67
C ASN A 75 -9.51 -58.93 28.40
N LEU A 76 -8.66 -58.88 29.44
CA LEU A 76 -7.21 -58.93 29.27
C LEU A 76 -6.75 -60.26 28.65
N ARG A 77 -5.75 -60.16 27.77
CA ARG A 77 -5.04 -61.33 27.23
C ARG A 77 -3.80 -61.59 28.06
N LEU A 78 -3.50 -62.87 28.34
CA LEU A 78 -2.31 -63.27 29.10
C LEU A 78 -0.99 -62.73 28.52
N SER A 79 -0.92 -62.46 27.21
CA SER A 79 0.25 -61.85 26.57
C SER A 79 0.58 -60.44 27.07
N ARG A 80 -0.40 -59.72 27.64
CA ARG A 80 -0.23 -58.37 28.20
C ARG A 80 0.43 -58.37 29.59
N LEU A 81 0.69 -59.53 30.18
CA LEU A 81 1.35 -59.68 31.48
C LEU A 81 2.89 -59.62 31.39
N THR A 82 3.45 -59.49 30.19
CA THR A 82 4.91 -59.39 30.03
C THR A 82 5.43 -58.07 30.56
N SER A 83 6.66 -58.07 31.10
CA SER A 83 7.31 -56.84 31.61
C SER A 83 7.39 -55.72 30.55
N MET A 84 7.55 -56.09 29.27
CA MET A 84 7.55 -55.14 28.16
C MET A 84 6.19 -54.45 27.99
N GLU A 85 5.09 -55.18 28.08
CA GLU A 85 3.74 -54.62 27.93
C GLU A 85 3.35 -53.75 29.14
N GLU A 86 3.75 -54.16 30.35
CA GLU A 86 3.61 -53.31 31.53
C GLU A 86 4.41 -52.01 31.40
N GLY A 87 5.64 -52.10 30.88
CA GLY A 87 6.48 -50.93 30.58
C GLY A 87 5.82 -49.96 29.61
N LYS A 88 5.17 -50.48 28.54
CA LYS A 88 4.41 -49.68 27.58
C LYS A 88 3.20 -48.99 28.21
N LEU A 89 2.47 -49.67 29.10
CA LEU A 89 1.34 -49.07 29.82
C LEU A 89 1.81 -47.96 30.77
N LYS A 90 2.95 -48.16 31.44
CA LYS A 90 3.58 -47.13 32.29
C LYS A 90 4.01 -45.90 31.48
N SER A 91 4.58 -46.09 30.29
CA SER A 91 4.92 -44.97 29.41
C SER A 91 3.67 -44.27 28.88
N GLU A 92 2.66 -45.03 28.45
CA GLU A 92 1.38 -44.50 27.97
C GLU A 92 0.69 -43.65 29.04
N HIS A 93 0.63 -44.12 30.29
CA HIS A 93 0.10 -43.35 31.41
C HIS A 93 0.83 -42.01 31.60
N LYS A 94 2.18 -42.02 31.59
CA LYS A 94 2.97 -40.78 31.74
C LYS A 94 2.73 -39.79 30.60
N GLU A 95 2.55 -40.26 29.37
CA GLU A 95 2.24 -39.41 28.21
C GLU A 95 0.82 -38.85 28.28
N LEU A 96 -0.14 -39.68 28.68
CA LEU A 96 -1.53 -39.25 28.89
C LEU A 96 -1.61 -38.22 30.02
N GLU A 97 -0.90 -38.42 31.13
CA GLU A 97 -0.87 -37.48 32.24
C GLU A 97 -0.33 -36.12 31.81
N LYS A 98 0.76 -36.09 31.04
CA LYS A 98 1.29 -34.85 30.43
C LYS A 98 0.28 -34.20 29.50
N THR A 99 -0.39 -35.00 28.68
CA THR A 99 -1.39 -34.51 27.71
C THR A 99 -2.60 -33.92 28.42
N ILE A 100 -3.10 -34.60 29.45
CA ILE A 100 -4.23 -34.17 30.27
C ILE A 100 -3.89 -32.84 30.96
N ARG A 101 -2.73 -32.73 31.60
CA ARG A 101 -2.29 -31.47 32.22
C ARG A 101 -2.25 -30.33 31.21
N ARG A 102 -1.60 -30.52 30.06
CA ARG A 102 -1.55 -29.52 28.98
C ARG A 102 -2.95 -29.09 28.50
N LEU A 103 -3.87 -30.05 28.34
CA LEU A 103 -5.24 -29.77 27.89
C LEU A 103 -6.07 -29.07 28.98
N GLN A 104 -5.81 -29.36 30.27
CA GLN A 104 -6.43 -28.66 31.39
C GLN A 104 -5.92 -27.23 31.50
N ASP A 105 -4.60 -27.03 31.45
CA ASP A 105 -3.98 -25.70 31.49
C ASP A 105 -4.55 -24.79 30.38
N LEU A 106 -4.75 -25.36 29.18
CA LEU A 106 -5.36 -24.65 28.06
C LEU A 106 -6.86 -24.35 28.25
N MET A 107 -7.58 -25.14 29.05
CA MET A 107 -8.99 -24.89 29.36
C MET A 107 -9.18 -23.89 30.51
N ASP A 108 -8.18 -23.75 31.38
CA ASP A 108 -8.17 -22.89 32.56
C ASP A 108 -7.64 -21.48 32.25
N GLN A 109 -6.75 -21.34 31.25
CA GLN A 109 -6.16 -20.07 30.83
C GLN A 109 -6.61 -19.67 29.43
N ASP A 110 -7.49 -18.67 29.33
CA ASP A 110 -8.00 -18.16 28.06
C ASP A 110 -6.89 -17.64 27.12
N GLU A 111 -5.78 -17.12 27.68
CA GLU A 111 -4.62 -16.65 26.91
C GLU A 111 -3.99 -17.76 26.06
N GLN A 112 -3.88 -18.97 26.61
CA GLN A 112 -3.33 -20.12 25.86
C GLN A 112 -4.22 -20.53 24.68
N VAL A 113 -5.53 -20.32 24.79
CA VAL A 113 -6.46 -20.57 23.68
C VAL A 113 -6.20 -19.59 22.54
N TYR A 114 -5.94 -18.32 22.86
CA TYR A 114 -5.57 -17.31 21.86
C TYR A 114 -4.24 -17.63 21.19
N ASP A 115 -3.24 -18.09 21.93
CA ASP A 115 -1.95 -18.51 21.37
C ASP A 115 -2.11 -19.63 20.34
N VAL A 116 -2.88 -20.67 20.69
CA VAL A 116 -3.21 -21.75 19.74
C VAL A 116 -3.95 -21.23 18.52
N MET A 117 -4.91 -20.30 18.69
CA MET A 117 -5.61 -19.69 17.56
C MET A 117 -4.66 -18.91 16.65
N ILE A 118 -3.68 -18.19 17.21
CA ILE A 118 -2.68 -17.43 16.47
C ILE A 118 -1.79 -18.38 15.67
N GLU A 119 -1.31 -19.47 16.27
CA GLU A 119 -0.49 -20.47 15.60
C GLU A 119 -1.24 -21.12 14.43
N GLU A 120 -2.49 -21.54 14.65
CA GLU A 120 -3.33 -22.13 13.61
C GLU A 120 -3.61 -21.12 12.47
N LEU A 121 -3.86 -19.85 12.79
CA LEU A 121 -4.08 -18.81 11.77
C LEU A 121 -2.82 -18.52 10.96
N LYS A 122 -1.64 -18.56 11.59
CA LYS A 122 -0.36 -18.46 10.88
C LYS A 122 -0.17 -19.65 9.93
N GLU A 123 -0.50 -20.86 10.37
CA GLU A 123 -0.44 -22.05 9.51
C GLU A 123 -1.39 -21.94 8.31
N ILE A 124 -2.64 -21.54 8.55
CA ILE A 124 -3.64 -21.32 7.49
C ILE A 124 -3.15 -20.25 6.50
N LYS A 125 -2.64 -19.13 7.01
CA LYS A 125 -2.08 -18.04 6.19
C LYS A 125 -0.97 -18.56 5.29
N ASN A 126 -0.04 -19.37 5.81
CA ASN A 126 1.08 -19.89 5.04
C ASN A 126 0.63 -20.93 4.01
N LYS A 127 -0.29 -21.82 4.37
CA LYS A 127 -0.79 -22.89 3.48
C LYS A 127 -1.65 -22.35 2.33
N HIS A 128 -2.39 -21.28 2.56
CA HIS A 128 -3.33 -20.70 1.59
C HIS A 128 -2.91 -19.30 1.12
N ALA A 129 -1.62 -18.96 1.22
CA ALA A 129 -1.10 -17.68 0.74
C ALA A 129 -1.26 -17.57 -0.79
N VAL A 130 -1.99 -16.54 -1.23
CA VAL A 130 -2.07 -16.17 -2.64
C VAL A 130 -1.60 -14.72 -2.81
N PRO A 131 -0.81 -14.41 -3.85
CA PRO A 131 -0.39 -13.04 -4.10
C PRO A 131 -1.61 -12.16 -4.39
N ARG A 132 -1.53 -10.90 -3.98
CA ARG A 132 -2.61 -9.93 -4.23
C ARG A 132 -2.75 -9.71 -5.73
N ARG A 133 -3.93 -10.01 -6.28
CA ARG A 133 -4.24 -9.85 -7.71
C ARG A 133 -4.47 -8.39 -8.12
N SER A 134 -4.96 -7.56 -7.19
CA SER A 134 -5.26 -6.15 -7.43
C SER A 134 -4.14 -5.25 -6.91
N LYS A 135 -3.88 -4.16 -7.63
CA LYS A 135 -3.04 -3.06 -7.16
C LYS A 135 -3.95 -1.92 -6.74
N ILE A 136 -3.82 -1.43 -5.51
CA ILE A 136 -4.47 -0.18 -5.11
C ILE A 136 -3.62 0.94 -5.70
N LEU A 137 -4.14 1.62 -6.70
CA LEU A 137 -3.58 2.88 -7.17
C LEU A 137 -4.13 3.95 -6.23
N LYS A 138 -3.28 4.52 -5.38
CA LYS A 138 -3.59 5.81 -4.77
C LYS A 138 -3.54 6.81 -5.92
N GLU A 139 -4.69 7.40 -6.24
CA GLU A 139 -4.90 8.41 -7.28
C GLU A 139 -4.94 7.89 -8.74
N GLN A 140 -6.12 7.96 -9.38
CA GLN A 140 -6.15 8.83 -10.56
C GLN A 140 -5.97 10.23 -9.98
N GLY A 141 -4.95 10.96 -10.42
CA GLY A 141 -4.57 12.26 -9.87
C GLY A 141 -5.78 13.14 -9.56
N GLU A 142 -5.65 14.03 -8.58
CA GLU A 142 -6.49 15.23 -8.57
C GLU A 142 -6.57 15.71 -10.02
N LEU A 143 -7.78 15.76 -10.60
CA LEU A 143 -7.99 16.30 -11.95
C LEU A 143 -7.24 17.62 -11.97
N SER A 144 -6.16 17.66 -12.74
CA SER A 144 -5.41 18.90 -12.86
C SER A 144 -6.29 19.85 -13.68
N ASP A 145 -6.17 21.16 -13.46
CA ASP A 145 -6.89 22.14 -14.29
C ASP A 145 -6.61 21.91 -15.80
N GLU A 146 -5.47 21.33 -16.12
CA GLU A 146 -5.06 20.92 -17.46
C GLU A 146 -5.93 19.78 -18.02
N ASP A 147 -6.38 18.81 -17.21
CA ASP A 147 -7.23 17.69 -17.66
C ASP A 147 -8.67 18.13 -17.99
N LEU A 148 -9.08 19.31 -17.51
CA LEU A 148 -10.40 19.90 -17.76
C LEU A 148 -10.43 20.82 -18.99
N LEU A 149 -9.27 21.15 -19.56
CA LEU A 149 -9.15 22.08 -20.69
C LEU A 149 -8.83 21.31 -21.98
N SER A 150 -9.39 21.77 -23.10
CA SER A 150 -9.03 21.29 -24.43
C SER A 150 -7.67 21.87 -24.85
N ASN A 151 -6.85 21.03 -25.51
CA ASN A 151 -5.57 21.46 -26.03
C ASN A 151 -5.72 22.18 -27.39
N ASP A 152 -6.30 23.37 -27.36
CA ASP A 152 -6.56 24.18 -28.55
C ASP A 152 -5.35 25.06 -28.93
N ARG A 153 -5.31 25.48 -30.20
CA ARG A 153 -4.28 26.39 -30.69
C ARG A 153 -4.59 27.83 -30.30
N SER A 154 -3.62 28.46 -29.67
CA SER A 154 -3.70 29.84 -29.19
C SER A 154 -2.54 30.68 -29.69
N ILE A 155 -2.78 31.99 -29.75
CA ILE A 155 -1.79 33.01 -30.00
C ILE A 155 -1.58 33.79 -28.71
N ILE A 156 -0.32 33.95 -28.33
CA ILE A 156 0.08 34.70 -27.15
C ILE A 156 0.85 35.90 -27.58
N THR A 157 0.51 37.03 -26.97
CA THR A 157 1.09 38.31 -27.32
C THR A 157 1.57 39.05 -26.09
N ILE A 158 2.76 39.64 -26.19
CA ILE A 158 3.34 40.53 -25.18
C ILE A 158 3.57 41.91 -25.82
N THR A 159 3.20 42.97 -25.10
CA THR A 159 3.51 44.35 -25.46
C THR A 159 4.79 44.83 -24.75
N ASN A 160 5.45 45.85 -25.33
CA ASN A 160 6.59 46.53 -24.71
C ASN A 160 6.30 47.17 -23.33
N THR A 161 5.02 47.37 -23.03
CA THR A 161 4.53 47.89 -21.75
C THR A 161 4.26 46.77 -20.73
N GLY A 162 4.62 45.53 -21.05
CA GLY A 162 4.49 44.38 -20.16
C GLY A 162 3.06 43.90 -20.01
N TYR A 163 2.22 44.01 -21.05
CA TYR A 163 0.89 43.39 -21.06
C TYR A 163 0.91 42.10 -21.86
N ILE A 164 0.34 41.05 -21.30
CA ILE A 164 0.22 39.74 -21.91
C ILE A 164 -1.24 39.35 -22.08
N LYS A 165 -1.56 38.63 -23.16
CA LYS A 165 -2.86 38.00 -23.37
C LYS A 165 -2.75 36.77 -24.25
N ARG A 166 -3.69 35.86 -24.05
CA ARG A 166 -3.95 34.70 -24.91
C ARG A 166 -5.19 34.93 -25.77
N MET A 167 -5.16 34.48 -27.02
CA MET A 167 -6.29 34.59 -27.96
C MET A 167 -6.39 33.29 -28.76
N PRO A 168 -7.59 32.74 -29.01
CA PRO A 168 -7.74 31.60 -29.91
C PRO A 168 -7.20 31.92 -31.31
N MET A 169 -6.59 30.94 -31.97
CA MET A 169 -6.02 31.13 -33.32
C MET A 169 -7.08 31.59 -34.34
N ASP A 170 -8.31 31.10 -34.20
CA ASP A 170 -9.48 31.45 -35.04
C ASP A 170 -9.87 32.94 -34.97
N THR A 171 -9.28 33.70 -34.05
CA THR A 171 -9.49 35.15 -33.95
C THR A 171 -8.93 35.92 -35.16
N PHE A 172 -8.02 35.30 -35.93
CA PHE A 172 -7.37 35.90 -37.10
C PHE A 172 -7.76 35.17 -38.38
N ASP A 173 -8.60 35.79 -39.20
CA ASP A 173 -8.92 35.27 -40.52
C ASP A 173 -7.74 35.41 -41.49
N ALA A 174 -7.57 34.43 -42.39
CA ALA A 174 -6.64 34.54 -43.50
C ALA A 174 -6.98 35.76 -44.37
N GLN A 175 -6.01 36.64 -44.59
CA GLN A 175 -6.14 37.78 -45.48
C GLN A 175 -5.37 37.55 -46.78
N ASN A 176 -5.93 38.02 -47.89
CA ASN A 176 -5.26 37.98 -49.20
C ASN A 176 -4.10 38.99 -49.24
N ARG A 177 -3.14 38.74 -50.14
CA ARG A 177 -2.03 39.68 -50.40
C ARG A 177 -2.58 41.06 -50.79
N GLY A 178 -2.02 42.13 -50.19
CA GLY A 178 -2.42 43.52 -50.47
C GLY A 178 -3.46 44.11 -49.51
N THR A 179 -3.98 43.31 -48.57
CA THR A 179 -4.90 43.81 -47.53
C THR A 179 -4.14 44.29 -46.29
N ARG A 180 -4.54 45.44 -45.71
CA ARG A 180 -3.95 45.93 -44.45
C ARG A 180 -4.45 45.06 -43.28
N GLY A 181 -3.51 44.53 -42.50
CA GLY A 181 -3.76 43.67 -41.35
C GLY A 181 -4.80 44.23 -40.38
N LYS A 182 -5.73 43.38 -39.90
CA LYS A 182 -6.64 43.74 -38.80
C LYS A 182 -5.81 44.02 -37.53
N SER A 183 -6.05 45.15 -36.85
CA SER A 183 -5.30 45.52 -35.64
C SER A 183 -5.39 44.45 -34.54
N GLY A 184 -4.26 44.05 -33.95
CA GLY A 184 -4.15 42.95 -32.99
C GLY A 184 -4.23 43.34 -31.51
N ALA A 185 -4.32 44.64 -31.18
CA ALA A 185 -4.51 45.15 -29.82
C ALA A 185 -4.90 46.64 -29.83
N LYS A 186 -5.68 47.07 -28.82
CA LYS A 186 -5.85 48.50 -28.50
C LYS A 186 -4.69 48.93 -27.60
N LEU A 187 -3.67 49.50 -28.21
CA LEU A 187 -2.47 50.00 -27.53
C LEU A 187 -2.76 51.41 -26.99
N THR A 188 -2.22 51.74 -25.82
CA THR A 188 -2.34 53.08 -25.21
C THR A 188 -1.00 53.78 -25.30
N GLY A 189 -0.97 55.06 -25.70
CA GLY A 189 0.27 55.84 -25.83
C GLY A 189 1.25 55.22 -26.85
N GLU A 190 2.51 55.07 -26.46
CA GLU A 190 3.59 54.45 -27.25
C GLU A 190 3.65 52.91 -27.14
N GLY A 191 2.55 52.27 -26.72
CA GLY A 191 2.48 50.81 -26.67
C GLY A 191 2.66 50.21 -28.07
N ARG A 192 3.51 49.19 -28.19
CA ARG A 192 3.69 48.35 -29.38
C ARG A 192 3.66 46.88 -29.02
N MET A 193 3.26 46.06 -29.99
CA MET A 193 3.39 44.60 -29.89
C MET A 193 4.87 44.25 -29.99
N GLU A 194 5.40 43.56 -28.99
CA GLU A 194 6.81 43.20 -28.93
C GLU A 194 7.02 41.78 -29.43
N GLN A 195 6.20 40.83 -28.94
CA GLN A 195 6.27 39.42 -29.33
C GLN A 195 4.88 38.85 -29.59
N VAL A 196 4.80 37.99 -30.61
CA VAL A 196 3.61 37.23 -30.99
C VAL A 196 4.06 35.81 -31.29
N LEU A 197 3.50 34.82 -30.59
CA LEU A 197 3.84 33.42 -30.77
C LEU A 197 2.55 32.60 -30.85
N ALA A 198 2.59 31.53 -31.64
CA ALA A 198 1.54 30.53 -31.69
C ALA A 198 1.97 29.30 -30.90
N CYS A 199 1.09 28.76 -30.06
CA CYS A 199 1.32 27.58 -29.25
C CYS A 199 0.00 26.84 -29.04
N ASN A 200 0.06 25.66 -28.42
CA ASN A 200 -1.11 25.00 -27.88
C ASN A 200 -1.30 25.38 -26.41
N ASP A 201 -2.52 25.25 -25.90
CA ASP A 201 -2.87 25.63 -24.53
C ASP A 201 -2.11 24.84 -23.46
N HIS A 202 -1.69 23.61 -23.76
CA HIS A 202 -0.91 22.77 -22.87
C HIS A 202 0.60 23.00 -22.99
N ASP A 203 1.06 23.78 -23.98
CA ASP A 203 2.50 24.06 -24.11
C ASP A 203 2.99 24.87 -22.89
N THR A 204 4.26 24.67 -22.55
CA THR A 204 4.92 25.47 -21.51
C THR A 204 5.50 26.72 -22.15
N LEU A 205 5.14 27.90 -21.63
CA LEU A 205 5.74 29.15 -22.03
C LEU A 205 6.94 29.44 -21.12
N LEU A 206 8.13 29.44 -21.72
CA LEU A 206 9.34 29.93 -21.07
C LEU A 206 9.48 31.43 -21.31
N PHE A 207 9.71 32.17 -20.24
CA PHE A 207 10.00 33.60 -20.28
C PHE A 207 11.41 33.82 -19.76
N VAL A 208 12.23 34.55 -20.49
CA VAL A 208 13.58 34.92 -20.08
C VAL A 208 13.59 36.41 -19.80
N SER A 209 14.02 36.79 -18.59
CA SER A 209 14.15 38.18 -18.21
C SER A 209 15.53 38.76 -18.49
N ALA A 210 15.63 40.08 -18.51
CA ALA A 210 16.87 40.81 -18.73
C ALA A 210 17.90 40.54 -17.62
N GLU A 211 17.43 40.23 -16.41
CA GLU A 211 18.27 39.82 -15.27
C GLU A 211 18.74 38.35 -15.34
N GLY A 212 18.38 37.62 -16.40
CA GLY A 212 18.84 36.24 -16.58
C GLY A 212 18.08 35.22 -15.74
N ILE A 213 16.81 35.51 -15.43
CA ILE A 213 15.90 34.61 -14.74
C ILE A 213 14.93 34.02 -15.77
N ALA A 214 14.79 32.70 -15.78
CA ALA A 214 13.77 32.01 -16.55
C ALA A 214 12.54 31.74 -15.69
N TYR A 215 11.36 32.02 -16.22
CA TYR A 215 10.07 31.68 -15.63
C TYR A 215 9.31 30.74 -16.56
N ALA A 216 8.46 29.89 -16.00
CA ALA A 216 7.65 28.97 -16.79
C ALA A 216 6.21 28.94 -16.28
N VAL A 217 5.25 29.09 -17.20
CA VAL A 217 3.81 28.88 -16.96
C VAL A 217 3.20 28.12 -18.12
N ARG A 218 2.10 27.41 -17.87
CA ARG A 218 1.32 26.77 -18.94
C ARG A 218 0.61 27.83 -19.76
N ALA A 219 0.48 27.63 -21.07
CA ALA A 219 -0.16 28.61 -21.94
C ALA A 219 -1.60 28.93 -21.52
N PHE A 220 -2.39 27.94 -21.08
CA PHE A 220 -3.76 28.16 -20.60
C PHE A 220 -3.86 29.07 -19.36
N GLN A 221 -2.79 29.19 -18.56
CA GLN A 221 -2.74 30.06 -17.38
C GLN A 221 -2.65 31.55 -17.76
N VAL A 222 -2.28 31.86 -19.00
CA VAL A 222 -2.32 33.23 -19.53
C VAL A 222 -3.77 33.63 -19.78
N PRO A 223 -4.26 34.75 -19.20
CA PRO A 223 -5.65 35.16 -19.37
C PRO A 223 -6.05 35.36 -20.82
N GLN A 224 -7.19 34.77 -21.18
CA GLN A 224 -7.77 34.93 -22.50
C GLN A 224 -8.40 36.31 -22.65
N GLY A 225 -8.15 36.97 -23.78
CA GLY A 225 -8.68 38.28 -24.09
C GLY A 225 -9.17 38.37 -25.53
N SER A 226 -9.93 39.42 -25.86
CA SER A 226 -10.32 39.68 -27.24
C SER A 226 -9.14 40.23 -28.07
N ARG A 227 -9.26 40.16 -29.39
CA ARG A 227 -8.28 40.77 -30.32
C ARG A 227 -7.97 42.22 -30.01
N THR A 228 -8.97 43.01 -29.62
CA THR A 228 -8.80 44.43 -29.35
C THR A 228 -8.45 44.73 -27.89
N ALA A 229 -8.53 43.76 -26.98
CA ALA A 229 -8.18 43.97 -25.57
C ALA A 229 -6.69 44.28 -25.39
N LYS A 230 -6.38 45.03 -24.32
CA LYS A 230 -5.01 45.36 -23.91
C LYS A 230 -4.27 44.15 -23.31
N GLY A 231 -5.00 43.26 -22.63
CA GLY A 231 -4.44 42.14 -21.87
C GLY A 231 -4.25 42.49 -20.39
N VAL A 232 -3.60 41.59 -19.65
CA VAL A 232 -3.27 41.76 -18.23
C VAL A 232 -1.80 42.16 -18.05
N PRO A 233 -1.45 42.92 -17.00
CA PRO A 233 -0.04 43.17 -16.67
C PRO A 233 0.70 41.84 -16.38
N LEU A 234 1.92 41.71 -16.92
CA LEU A 234 2.77 40.53 -16.77
C LEU A 234 3.05 40.14 -15.31
N PRO A 235 3.19 41.08 -14.35
CA PRO A 235 3.33 40.75 -12.93
C PRO A 235 2.15 39.96 -12.32
N GLN A 236 0.97 39.95 -12.97
CA GLN A 236 -0.16 39.12 -12.53
C GLN A 236 -0.03 37.66 -12.94
N VAL A 237 0.78 37.37 -13.97
CA VAL A 237 1.03 36.01 -14.48
C VAL A 237 2.33 35.46 -13.93
N LEU A 238 3.35 36.31 -13.79
CA LEU A 238 4.69 35.95 -13.33
C LEU A 238 5.13 36.87 -12.19
N PRO A 239 5.76 36.37 -11.11
CA PRO A 239 6.32 37.18 -10.04
C PRO A 239 7.64 37.86 -10.47
N ILE A 240 7.59 38.63 -11.55
CA ILE A 240 8.73 39.41 -12.06
C ILE A 240 8.86 40.70 -11.26
N SER A 241 10.09 41.13 -10.99
CA SER A 241 10.37 42.43 -10.37
C SER A 241 9.86 43.56 -11.27
N GLY A 242 9.36 44.64 -10.67
CA GLY A 242 8.77 45.77 -11.43
C GLY A 242 9.75 46.49 -12.36
N GLU A 243 11.06 46.36 -12.13
CA GLU A 243 12.13 46.93 -12.96
C GLU A 243 12.69 45.96 -14.00
N ASP A 244 12.40 44.66 -13.85
CA ASP A 244 12.88 43.61 -14.74
C ASP A 244 11.93 43.45 -15.94
N LYS A 245 12.50 43.15 -17.10
CA LYS A 245 11.77 43.06 -18.37
C LYS A 245 11.96 41.69 -18.97
N VAL A 246 10.88 41.12 -19.51
CA VAL A 246 10.99 39.93 -20.34
C VAL A 246 11.57 40.29 -21.69
N VAL A 247 12.62 39.57 -22.07
CA VAL A 247 13.39 39.76 -23.30
C VAL A 247 12.99 38.73 -24.35
N ALA A 248 12.68 37.51 -23.93
CA ALA A 248 12.26 36.43 -24.81
C ALA A 248 11.12 35.62 -24.19
N MET A 249 10.16 35.23 -25.02
CA MET A 249 9.14 34.23 -24.73
C MET A 249 9.31 33.08 -25.75
N LEU A 250 9.24 31.84 -25.29
CA LEU A 250 9.39 30.64 -26.12
C LEU A 250 8.34 29.59 -25.72
N PRO A 251 7.46 29.14 -26.63
CA PRO A 251 6.60 28.00 -26.37
C PRO A 251 7.39 26.70 -26.51
N VAL A 252 7.20 25.79 -25.56
CA VAL A 252 7.87 24.49 -25.49
C VAL A 252 6.82 23.40 -25.26
N SER A 253 6.60 22.58 -26.28
CA SER A 253 5.72 21.41 -26.18
C SER A 253 6.41 20.24 -25.49
N GLU A 254 7.69 20.03 -25.76
CA GLU A 254 8.49 18.96 -25.16
C GLU A 254 9.91 19.43 -24.83
N PHE A 255 10.43 18.99 -23.68
CA PHE A 255 11.77 19.36 -23.21
C PHE A 255 12.81 18.33 -23.67
N SER A 256 13.32 18.51 -24.91
CA SER A 256 14.31 17.62 -25.53
C SER A 256 15.75 17.87 -25.05
N GLU A 257 16.61 16.85 -25.09
CA GLU A 257 18.06 16.99 -24.91
C GLU A 257 18.79 17.42 -26.19
N GLU A 258 18.13 17.33 -27.35
CA GLU A 258 18.69 17.65 -28.67
C GLU A 258 18.53 19.13 -29.03
N GLU A 259 17.62 19.83 -28.35
CA GLU A 259 17.37 21.26 -28.53
C GLU A 259 18.07 22.09 -27.46
N TYR A 260 18.47 23.31 -27.82
CA TYR A 260 19.24 24.19 -26.95
C TYR A 260 18.69 25.61 -26.94
N ILE A 261 18.63 26.21 -25.76
CA ILE A 261 18.43 27.65 -25.59
C ILE A 261 19.79 28.32 -25.61
N ILE A 262 19.95 29.31 -26.48
CA ILE A 262 21.13 30.15 -26.59
C ILE A 262 20.75 31.51 -26.02
N LEU A 263 21.47 31.93 -24.97
CA LEU A 263 21.33 33.22 -24.33
C LEU A 263 22.51 34.10 -24.71
N MET A 264 22.27 35.37 -24.99
CA MET A 264 23.30 36.36 -25.28
C MET A 264 23.12 37.60 -24.41
N THR A 265 24.20 38.04 -23.77
CA THR A 265 24.21 39.25 -22.95
C THR A 265 24.73 40.47 -23.72
N ALA A 266 24.43 41.66 -23.22
CA ALA A 266 24.92 42.93 -23.78
C ALA A 266 26.45 43.02 -23.80
N SER A 267 27.14 42.38 -22.85
CA SER A 267 28.60 42.28 -22.83
C SER A 267 29.19 41.26 -23.83
N GLY A 268 28.35 40.59 -24.63
CA GLY A 268 28.78 39.63 -25.64
C GLY A 268 29.02 38.21 -25.10
N ARG A 269 28.57 37.89 -23.89
CA ARG A 269 28.64 36.53 -23.36
C ARG A 269 27.52 35.68 -23.94
N ILE A 270 27.88 34.48 -24.40
CA ILE A 270 26.92 33.52 -24.93
C ILE A 270 26.89 32.29 -24.02
N LYS A 271 25.68 31.85 -23.65
CA LYS A 271 25.47 30.61 -22.91
C LYS A 271 24.50 29.72 -23.67
N ARG A 272 24.94 28.50 -24.01
CA ARG A 272 24.10 27.46 -24.60
C ARG A 272 23.75 26.42 -23.55
N THR A 273 22.46 26.16 -23.36
CA THR A 273 21.95 25.19 -22.38
C THR A 273 20.92 24.27 -23.04
N ALA A 274 20.99 22.97 -22.78
CA ALA A 274 20.01 22.01 -23.30
C ALA A 274 18.60 22.35 -22.79
N LEU A 275 17.59 22.20 -23.63
CA LEU A 275 16.21 22.53 -23.31
C LEU A 275 15.69 21.67 -22.14
N SER A 276 16.11 20.40 -22.05
CA SER A 276 15.82 19.49 -20.92
C SER A 276 16.13 20.06 -19.54
N ALA A 277 17.14 20.95 -19.43
CA ALA A 277 17.49 21.61 -18.17
C ALA A 277 16.38 22.55 -17.65
N PHE A 278 15.49 23.00 -18.53
CA PHE A 278 14.40 23.92 -18.22
C PHE A 278 13.11 23.21 -17.78
N LYS A 279 13.07 21.87 -17.81
CA LYS A 279 11.88 21.06 -17.46
C LYS A 279 11.32 21.33 -16.06
N LYS A 280 12.18 21.75 -15.12
CA LYS A 280 11.81 22.03 -13.72
C LYS A 280 11.63 23.52 -13.41
N VAL A 281 11.73 24.41 -14.40
CA VAL A 281 11.43 25.82 -14.20
C VAL A 281 9.95 25.96 -13.86
N GLN A 282 9.65 26.84 -12.91
CA GLN A 282 8.30 27.11 -12.44
C GLN A 282 8.05 28.62 -12.48
N ALA A 283 6.82 29.04 -12.16
CA ALA A 283 6.45 30.45 -12.10
C ALA A 283 7.31 31.26 -11.12
N ARG A 284 7.90 30.66 -10.08
CA ARG A 284 8.80 31.35 -9.12
C ARG A 284 10.12 31.84 -9.72
N GLY A 285 10.48 31.39 -10.92
CA GLY A 285 11.72 31.74 -11.58
C GLY A 285 12.90 30.84 -11.20
N LEU A 286 13.88 30.76 -12.10
CA LEU A 286 15.18 30.11 -11.91
C LEU A 286 16.26 30.95 -12.58
N THR A 287 17.36 31.23 -11.88
CA THR A 287 18.51 31.91 -12.49
C THR A 287 19.18 31.00 -13.51
N ILE A 288 19.17 31.41 -14.78
CA ILE A 288 19.68 30.62 -15.91
C ILE A 288 21.03 31.11 -16.41
N ILE A 289 21.44 32.33 -16.06
CA ILE A 289 22.78 32.85 -16.36
C ILE A 289 23.23 33.77 -15.22
N GLY A 290 24.50 33.66 -14.82
CA GLY A 290 25.11 34.60 -13.88
C GLY A 290 25.59 35.83 -14.65
N LEU A 291 25.01 36.99 -14.35
CA LEU A 291 25.36 38.27 -14.98
C LEU A 291 26.45 38.99 -14.19
N LEU A 292 27.26 39.79 -14.88
CA LEU A 292 28.16 40.74 -14.24
C LEU A 292 27.40 41.99 -13.84
N GLU A 293 27.99 42.80 -12.97
CA GLU A 293 27.45 44.11 -12.60
C GLU A 293 27.22 44.98 -13.85
N GLY A 294 25.97 45.40 -14.06
CA GLY A 294 25.55 46.19 -15.22
C GLY A 294 25.27 45.40 -16.51
N ASP A 295 25.51 44.09 -16.55
CA ASP A 295 25.20 43.26 -17.73
C ASP A 295 23.72 42.82 -17.74
N ARG A 296 23.16 42.60 -18.93
CA ARG A 296 21.77 42.18 -19.13
C ARG A 296 21.65 41.20 -20.28
N VAL A 297 20.74 40.25 -20.18
CA VAL A 297 20.34 39.40 -21.32
C VAL A 297 19.61 40.27 -22.34
N GLN A 298 19.95 40.10 -23.63
CA GLN A 298 19.29 40.79 -24.74
C GLN A 298 18.64 39.84 -25.76
N TRP A 299 19.06 38.58 -25.79
CA TRP A 299 18.53 37.59 -26.71
C TRP A 299 18.56 36.20 -26.08
#